data_AF-A0A350UZV5-F1
#
_entry.id   AF-A0A350UZV5-F1
#
_cell.length_a   1.000
_cell.length_b   1.000
_cell.length_c   1.000
_cell.angle_alpha   90.00
_cell.angle_beta   90.00
_cell.angle_gamma   90.00
#
_symmetry.space_group_name_H-M   'P 1'
#
loop_
_entity.id
_entity.type
_entity.pdbx_description
1 polymer ?
#
loop_
_entity_poly.entity_id
_entity_poly.type
_entity_poly.pdbx_seq_one_letter_code
_entity_poly.pdbx_strand_id
1 'polypeptide(L)'
;VTNENAIVRGRLHAIGDARKFIIDSAFTELPEFYEITDRFKVCLRRSNYFKILLAEMPDYVIGDVFSLDLALPLYLRLNDKRFEKLKVIQRVHKHTPAWVKDHLSRDEFKGIAFMVDSIDELPGILLK
;
A
#
# COMPACT_ATOMS: atom_id res chain seq x y z
N VAL A 1 9.51 -12.15 12.01
CA VAL A 1 9.20 -13.23 11.04
C VAL A 1 10.25 -13.14 9.95
N THR A 2 11.32 -13.92 10.05
CA THR A 2 12.38 -13.96 9.03
C THR A 2 11.88 -14.80 7.88
N ASN A 3 11.49 -14.17 6.77
CA ASN A 3 11.01 -14.88 5.58
C ASN A 3 12.17 -15.65 4.95
N GLU A 4 12.08 -16.98 4.93
CA GLU A 4 13.12 -17.91 4.45
C GLU A 4 13.48 -17.71 2.96
N ASN A 5 12.72 -16.90 2.22
CA ASN A 5 12.93 -16.59 0.80
C ASN A 5 13.45 -15.16 0.54
N ALA A 6 13.98 -14.48 1.57
CA ALA A 6 14.52 -13.14 1.40
C ALA A 6 15.85 -13.17 0.62
N ILE A 7 15.96 -12.39 -0.45
CA ILE A 7 17.20 -12.23 -1.23
C ILE A 7 17.75 -10.83 -0.97
N VAL A 8 18.98 -10.73 -0.47
CA VAL A 8 19.70 -9.46 -0.30
C VAL A 8 20.76 -9.32 -1.39
N ARG A 9 20.72 -8.23 -2.17
CA ARG A 9 21.73 -7.86 -3.16
C ARG A 9 22.13 -6.39 -3.01
N GLY A 10 23.28 -6.13 -2.38
CA GLY A 10 23.69 -4.77 -2.06
C GLY A 10 22.67 -4.11 -1.12
N ARG A 11 22.10 -2.97 -1.51
CA ARG A 11 21.02 -2.28 -0.77
C ARG A 11 19.61 -2.81 -1.09
N LEU A 12 19.49 -3.75 -2.02
CA LEU A 12 18.21 -4.35 -2.37
C LEU A 12 17.92 -5.50 -1.40
N HIS A 13 16.79 -5.41 -0.71
CA HIS A 13 16.20 -6.50 0.06
C HIS A 13 14.89 -6.91 -0.62
N ALA A 14 14.82 -8.13 -1.13
CA ALA A 14 13.63 -8.68 -1.77
C ALA A 14 12.96 -9.68 -0.84
N ILE A 15 11.70 -9.40 -0.48
CA ILE A 15 10.88 -10.27 0.36
C ILE A 15 9.77 -10.85 -0.52
N GLY A 16 9.82 -12.17 -0.74
CA GLY A 16 8.73 -12.89 -1.39
C GLY A 16 7.52 -13.07 -0.47
N ASP A 17 6.48 -13.71 -0.99
CA ASP A 17 5.38 -14.27 -0.17
C ASP A 17 4.46 -13.25 0.53
N ALA A 18 4.31 -12.05 -0.04
CA ALA A 18 3.36 -11.07 0.49
C ALA A 18 1.90 -11.55 0.48
N ARG A 19 1.56 -12.52 -0.38
CA ARG A 19 0.24 -13.16 -0.51
C ARG A 19 -0.93 -12.17 -0.42
N LYS A 20 -0.80 -11.01 -1.09
CA LYS A 20 -1.77 -9.90 -1.05
C LYS A 20 -3.17 -10.32 -1.51
N PHE A 21 -3.29 -11.39 -2.26
CA PHE A 21 -4.56 -11.96 -2.72
C PHE A 21 -5.24 -12.87 -1.67
N ILE A 22 -4.54 -13.27 -0.61
CA ILE A 22 -5.10 -14.11 0.46
C ILE A 22 -5.75 -13.22 1.51
N ILE A 23 -7.04 -13.47 1.75
CA ILE A 23 -7.79 -12.88 2.84
C ILE A 23 -7.85 -13.91 3.97
N ASP A 24 -7.51 -13.47 5.17
CA ASP A 24 -7.48 -14.26 6.39
C ASP A 24 -8.60 -13.79 7.33
N SER A 25 -9.73 -14.48 7.30
CA SER A 25 -10.90 -14.09 8.11
C SER A 25 -10.65 -14.18 9.61
N ALA A 26 -9.71 -15.03 10.04
CA ALA A 26 -9.33 -15.22 11.44
C ALA A 26 -8.40 -14.09 11.95
N PHE A 27 -7.78 -13.33 11.05
CA PHE A 27 -6.94 -12.19 11.41
C PHE A 27 -7.78 -10.96 11.76
N THR A 28 -7.75 -10.52 13.02
CA THR A 28 -8.66 -9.49 13.58
C THR A 28 -7.96 -8.20 14.03
N GLU A 29 -6.65 -8.04 13.83
CA GLU A 29 -5.94 -6.79 14.20
C GLU A 29 -6.37 -5.59 13.33
N LEU A 30 -7.03 -5.84 12.20
CA LEU A 30 -7.57 -4.82 11.30
C LEU A 30 -9.09 -5.01 11.13
N PRO A 31 -9.83 -3.93 10.84
CA PRO A 31 -11.21 -4.08 10.41
C PRO A 31 -11.27 -4.94 9.14
N GLU A 32 -12.43 -5.55 8.89
CA GLU A 32 -12.58 -6.42 7.73
C GLU A 32 -12.43 -5.65 6.42
N PHE A 33 -12.95 -4.41 6.37
CA PHE A 33 -12.97 -3.58 5.17
C PHE A 33 -12.44 -2.18 5.44
N TYR A 34 -11.84 -1.59 4.40
CA TYR A 34 -11.67 -0.17 4.23
C TYR A 34 -12.76 0.34 3.29
N GLU A 35 -13.58 1.28 3.77
CA GLU A 35 -14.62 1.93 2.98
C GLU A 35 -14.03 3.12 2.23
N ILE A 36 -14.11 3.06 0.91
CA ILE A 36 -13.62 4.11 0.00
C ILE A 36 -14.75 5.07 -0.33
N THR A 37 -15.90 4.48 -0.63
CA THR A 37 -17.21 5.11 -0.82
C THR A 37 -18.29 4.12 -0.40
N ASP A 38 -19.56 4.53 -0.37
CA ASP A 38 -20.70 3.65 -0.07
C ASP A 38 -20.81 2.43 -1.01
N ARG A 39 -20.14 2.45 -2.18
CA ARG A 39 -20.18 1.39 -3.19
C ARG A 39 -18.89 0.58 -3.27
N PHE A 40 -17.78 1.13 -2.78
CA PHE A 40 -16.47 0.52 -2.93
C PHE A 40 -15.85 0.28 -1.56
N LYS A 41 -15.68 -0.99 -1.24
CA LYS A 41 -14.98 -1.45 -0.05
C LYS A 41 -13.89 -2.43 -0.44
N VAL A 42 -12.76 -2.36 0.24
CA VAL A 42 -11.63 -3.27 0.03
C VAL A 42 -11.39 -4.04 1.31
N CYS A 43 -11.39 -5.37 1.25
CA CYS A 43 -11.04 -6.17 2.42
C CYS A 43 -9.62 -5.86 2.86
N LEU A 44 -9.34 -5.73 4.16
CA LEU A 44 -8.01 -5.37 4.69
C LEU A 44 -7.26 -6.53 5.34
N ARG A 45 -7.96 -7.62 5.68
CA ARG A 45 -7.41 -8.73 6.48
C ARG A 45 -6.45 -9.61 5.69
N ARG A 46 -5.30 -9.06 5.33
CA ARG A 46 -4.18 -9.70 4.61
C ARG A 46 -3.03 -9.88 5.58
N SER A 47 -3.12 -10.90 6.43
CA SER A 47 -2.21 -11.08 7.57
C SER A 47 -0.74 -11.12 7.17
N ASN A 48 -0.39 -11.78 6.07
CA ASN A 48 0.98 -11.83 5.57
C ASN A 48 1.50 -10.46 5.11
N TYR A 49 0.68 -9.71 4.37
CA TYR A 49 1.11 -8.41 3.90
C TYR A 49 1.25 -7.41 5.05
N PHE A 50 0.32 -7.44 6.01
CA PHE A 50 0.41 -6.66 7.24
C PHE A 50 1.70 -6.95 8.02
N LYS A 51 2.06 -8.23 8.20
CA LYS A 51 3.32 -8.62 8.87
C LYS A 51 4.56 -8.06 8.18
N ILE A 52 4.59 -8.04 6.84
CA ILE A 52 5.70 -7.45 6.08
C ILE A 52 5.76 -5.94 6.31
N LEU A 53 4.64 -5.23 6.20
CA LEU A 53 4.60 -3.78 6.43
C LEU A 53 5.07 -3.42 7.85
N LEU A 54 4.68 -4.21 8.84
CA LEU A 54 5.10 -4.01 10.23
C LEU A 54 6.58 -4.32 10.48
N ALA A 55 7.14 -5.30 9.77
CA ALA A 55 8.55 -5.65 9.89
C ALA A 55 9.45 -4.63 9.18
N GLU A 56 9.08 -4.22 7.96
CA GLU A 56 9.91 -3.35 7.13
C GLU A 56 9.71 -1.86 7.43
N MET A 57 8.56 -1.47 8.01
CA MET A 57 8.23 -0.08 8.34
C MET A 57 8.55 0.90 7.20
N PRO A 58 8.00 0.69 5.98
CA PRO A 58 8.42 1.45 4.82
C PRO A 58 8.02 2.92 4.93
N ASP A 59 8.84 3.81 4.37
CA ASP A 59 8.47 5.21 4.14
C ASP A 59 7.51 5.36 2.94
N TYR A 60 7.65 4.47 1.94
CA TYR A 60 6.87 4.50 0.71
C TYR A 60 6.41 3.10 0.31
N VAL A 61 5.18 2.99 -0.16
CA VAL A 61 4.70 1.79 -0.87
C VAL A 61 4.22 2.20 -2.26
N ILE A 62 4.74 1.49 -3.27
CA ILE A 62 4.35 1.67 -4.67
C ILE A 62 3.65 0.42 -5.19
N GLY A 63 2.60 0.61 -5.98
CA GLY A 63 1.85 -0.47 -6.63
C GLY A 63 0.93 0.06 -7.72
N ASP A 64 0.41 -0.85 -8.53
CA ASP A 64 -0.49 -0.55 -9.64
C ASP A 64 -1.93 -1.03 -9.40
N VAL A 65 -2.14 -1.95 -8.44
CA VAL A 65 -3.47 -2.42 -8.04
C VAL A 65 -3.82 -1.88 -6.66
N PHE A 66 -4.60 -0.78 -6.62
CA PHE A 66 -4.99 -0.13 -5.37
C PHE A 66 -5.49 -1.11 -4.30
N SER A 67 -6.40 -2.02 -4.65
CA SER A 67 -7.03 -2.93 -3.69
C SER A 67 -6.08 -3.96 -3.07
N LEU A 68 -5.00 -4.32 -3.76
CA LEU A 68 -4.03 -5.32 -3.30
C LEU A 68 -2.80 -4.65 -2.68
N ASP A 69 -2.31 -3.60 -3.33
CA ASP A 69 -1.05 -2.96 -2.98
C ASP A 69 -1.21 -1.81 -2.01
N LEU A 70 -2.22 -0.94 -2.19
CA LEU A 70 -2.22 0.39 -1.57
C LEU A 70 -3.31 0.61 -0.53
N ALA A 71 -4.42 -0.11 -0.60
CA ALA A 71 -5.54 0.06 0.33
C ALA A 71 -5.12 -0.19 1.78
N LEU A 72 -4.35 -1.27 2.02
CA LEU A 72 -3.85 -1.58 3.37
C LEU A 72 -2.79 -0.56 3.84
N PRO A 73 -1.73 -0.25 3.08
CA PRO A 73 -0.79 0.83 3.42
C PRO A 73 -1.46 2.18 3.71
N LEU A 74 -2.41 2.60 2.86
CA LEU A 74 -3.12 3.86 3.04
C LEU A 74 -3.97 3.82 4.32
N TYR A 75 -4.68 2.72 4.58
CA TYR A 75 -5.43 2.56 5.83
C TYR A 75 -4.52 2.68 7.05
N LEU A 76 -3.38 1.99 7.06
CA LEU A 76 -2.41 2.07 8.16
C LEU A 76 -1.87 3.49 8.34
N ARG A 77 -1.52 4.16 7.26
CA ARG A 77 -1.06 5.56 7.29
C ARG A 77 -2.06 6.51 7.95
N LEU A 78 -3.35 6.27 7.79
CA LEU A 78 -4.41 7.12 8.31
C LEU A 78 -4.80 6.77 9.76
N ASN A 79 -4.63 5.51 10.18
CA ASN A 79 -5.23 4.99 11.42
C ASN A 79 -4.20 4.46 12.44
N ASP A 80 -2.94 4.25 12.04
CA ASP A 80 -1.88 3.71 12.89
C ASP A 80 -0.70 4.68 12.98
N LYS A 81 -0.42 5.17 14.19
CA LYS A 81 0.66 6.13 14.47
C LYS A 81 2.04 5.62 14.05
N ARG A 82 2.26 4.31 14.04
CA ARG A 82 3.54 3.72 13.59
C ARG A 82 3.81 4.04 12.13
N PHE A 83 2.77 4.21 11.33
CA PHE A 83 2.84 4.47 9.89
C PHE A 83 2.55 5.94 9.55
N GLU A 84 2.62 6.87 10.50
CA GLU A 84 2.24 8.27 10.28
C GLU A 84 3.08 9.02 9.22
N LYS A 85 4.18 8.44 8.74
CA LYS A 85 5.03 9.02 7.69
C LYS A 85 4.93 8.29 6.35
N LEU A 86 4.28 7.12 6.33
CA LEU A 86 4.10 6.29 5.15
C LEU A 86 3.42 7.08 4.04
N LYS A 87 3.93 6.97 2.83
CA LYS A 87 3.34 7.54 1.62
C LYS A 87 3.00 6.42 0.65
N VAL A 88 1.88 6.56 -0.06
CA VAL A 88 1.47 5.57 -1.07
C VAL A 88 1.62 6.15 -2.47
N ILE A 89 2.07 5.33 -3.41
CA ILE A 89 2.28 5.72 -4.80
C ILE A 89 1.52 4.75 -5.70
N GLN A 90 0.49 5.27 -6.36
CA GLN A 90 -0.28 4.55 -7.37
C GLN A 90 0.38 4.76 -8.74
N ARG A 91 0.90 3.69 -9.31
CA ARG A 91 1.28 3.67 -10.72
C ARG A 91 0.02 3.60 -11.56
N VAL A 92 -0.19 4.59 -12.41
CA VAL A 92 -1.38 4.73 -13.23
C VAL A 92 -1.14 4.08 -14.58
N HIS A 93 -2.11 3.28 -14.99
CA HIS A 93 -2.19 2.65 -16.30
C HIS A 93 -3.51 3.01 -16.99
N LYS A 94 -3.60 2.73 -18.29
CA LYS A 94 -4.83 2.93 -19.07
C LYS A 94 -6.05 2.22 -18.45
N HIS A 95 -5.82 1.10 -17.79
CA HIS A 95 -6.85 0.28 -17.15
C HIS A 95 -7.04 0.58 -15.65
N THR A 96 -6.29 1.53 -15.07
CA THR A 96 -6.52 1.96 -13.68
C THR A 96 -7.93 2.53 -13.57
N PRO A 97 -8.80 1.97 -12.69
CA PRO A 97 -10.18 2.43 -12.59
C PRO A 97 -10.28 3.91 -12.25
N ALA A 98 -11.25 4.63 -12.84
CA ALA A 98 -11.47 6.05 -12.60
C ALA A 98 -11.67 6.35 -11.10
N TRP A 99 -12.43 5.50 -10.40
CA TRP A 99 -12.68 5.68 -8.97
C TRP A 99 -11.41 5.69 -8.12
N VAL A 100 -10.35 4.99 -8.53
CA VAL A 100 -9.06 5.01 -7.82
C VAL A 100 -8.43 6.39 -7.94
N LYS A 101 -8.46 6.96 -9.15
CA LYS A 101 -7.93 8.29 -9.42
C LYS A 101 -8.70 9.35 -8.65
N ASP A 102 -10.03 9.28 -8.71
CA ASP A 102 -10.94 10.20 -8.01
C ASP A 102 -10.75 10.13 -6.50
N HIS A 103 -10.60 8.92 -5.96
CA HIS A 103 -10.37 8.71 -4.53
C HIS A 103 -9.02 9.30 -4.10
N LEU A 104 -7.93 8.98 -4.80
CA LEU A 104 -6.59 9.41 -4.44
C LEU A 104 -6.33 10.90 -4.71
N SER A 105 -7.13 11.56 -5.55
CA SER A 105 -7.02 13.00 -5.81
C SER A 105 -7.66 13.89 -4.74
N ARG A 106 -8.31 13.32 -3.72
CA ARG A 106 -8.94 14.10 -2.65
C ARG A 106 -7.90 14.88 -1.84
N ASP A 107 -8.25 16.10 -1.44
CA ASP A 107 -7.35 17.00 -0.70
C ASP A 107 -6.81 16.40 0.61
N GLU A 108 -7.59 15.52 1.26
CA GLU A 108 -7.18 14.82 2.48
C GLU A 108 -5.96 13.91 2.27
N PHE A 109 -5.68 13.49 1.03
CA PHE A 109 -4.52 12.66 0.70
C PHE A 109 -3.35 13.45 0.13
N LYS A 110 -3.46 14.79 0.08
CA LYS A 110 -2.37 15.64 -0.40
C LYS A 110 -1.12 15.46 0.47
N GLY A 111 -0.01 15.09 -0.16
CA GLY A 111 1.25 14.79 0.53
C GLY A 111 1.31 13.39 1.17
N ILE A 112 0.25 12.60 1.05
CA ILE A 112 0.14 11.22 1.54
C ILE A 112 0.12 10.24 0.36
N ALA A 113 -0.73 10.50 -0.63
CA ALA A 113 -0.86 9.68 -1.82
C ALA A 113 -0.37 10.43 -3.06
N PHE A 114 0.30 9.69 -3.94
CA PHE A 114 0.82 10.19 -5.21
C PHE A 114 0.37 9.27 -6.34
N MET A 115 0.15 9.86 -7.51
CA MET A 115 -0.12 9.11 -8.74
C MET A 115 1.00 9.42 -9.73
N VAL A 116 1.54 8.39 -10.36
CA VAL A 116 2.62 8.49 -11.36
C VAL A 116 2.29 7.65 -12.58
N ASP A 117 2.61 8.13 -13.77
CA ASP A 117 2.44 7.35 -15.01
C ASP A 117 3.69 6.50 -15.30
N SER A 118 4.88 6.98 -14.89
CA SER A 118 6.16 6.27 -15.00
C SER A 118 6.93 6.19 -13.67
N ILE A 119 7.76 5.15 -13.56
CA ILE A 119 8.72 4.99 -12.45
C ILE A 119 9.79 6.10 -12.47
N ASP A 120 10.03 6.71 -13.63
CA ASP A 120 11.01 7.79 -13.78
C ASP A 120 10.62 9.07 -13.02
N GLU A 121 9.36 9.17 -12.58
CA GLU A 121 8.86 10.30 -11.79
C GLU A 121 9.20 10.16 -10.30
N LEU A 122 9.56 8.96 -9.83
CA LEU A 122 9.81 8.68 -8.42
C LEU A 122 10.91 9.55 -7.80
N PRO A 123 12.06 9.82 -8.44
CA PRO A 123 13.08 10.70 -7.87
C PRO A 123 12.51 12.07 -7.45
N GLY A 124 11.58 12.64 -8.24
CA GLY A 124 10.95 13.92 -7.92
C GLY A 124 9.97 13.90 -6.74
N ILE A 125 9.54 12.70 -6.31
CA ILE A 125 8.66 12.47 -5.16
C ILE A 125 9.48 12.09 -3.92
N LEU A 126 10.53 11.27 -4.10
CA LEU A 126 11.34 10.72 -3.02
C LEU A 126 12.38 11.72 -2.49
N LEU A 127 12.83 12.66 -3.32
CA LEU A 127 13.84 13.66 -2.95
C LEU A 127 13.24 14.96 -2.37
N LYS A 128 11.93 14.96 -2.08
CA LYS A 128 11.20 16.08 -1.45
C LYS A 128 10.81 15.73 -0.02
#